data_AF-A0A9E3C847-F1
#
_entry.id   AF-A0A9E3C847-F1
#
_cell.length_a   1.000
_cell.length_b   1.000
_cell.length_c   1.000
_cell.angle_alpha   90.00
_cell.angle_beta   90.00
_cell.angle_gamma   90.00
#
_symmetry.space_group_name_H-M   'P 1'
#
loop_
_entity.id
_entity.type
_entity.pdbx_description
1 polymer ?
#
loop_
_entity_poly.entity_id
_entity_poly.type
_entity_poly.pdbx_seq_one_letter_code
_entity_poly.pdbx_strand_id
1 'polypeptide(L)'
;MIPTITDDQKRQFQENGYFVLENVFTRDEMDRLAARIEAFQKRHQEELAAKGGTEGISRANEITFTAFLAENDPEIRAFVTRPEFAAISTQLLGPDVDLYWNQSVFKMPEGEREFP
;
A
#
# COMPACT_ATOMS: atom_id res chain seq x y z
N MET A 1 8.13 10.26 13.61
CA MET A 1 7.26 10.78 14.70
C MET A 1 6.11 9.79 14.81
N ILE A 2 5.70 9.37 16.01
CA ILE A 2 4.54 8.48 16.14
C ILE A 2 3.26 9.33 16.03
N PRO A 3 2.35 9.06 15.08
CA PRO A 3 1.12 9.83 14.93
C PRO A 3 0.18 9.65 16.12
N THR A 4 -0.41 10.75 16.57
CA THR A 4 -1.52 10.75 17.52
C THR A 4 -2.79 11.10 16.77
N ILE A 5 -3.83 10.27 16.92
CA ILE A 5 -5.13 10.47 16.27
C ILE A 5 -6.00 11.34 17.18
N THR A 6 -6.41 12.50 16.68
CA THR A 6 -7.26 13.44 17.44
C THR A 6 -8.69 12.91 17.57
N ASP A 7 -9.45 13.44 18.53
CA ASP A 7 -10.86 13.07 18.68
C ASP A 7 -11.71 13.52 17.48
N ASP A 8 -11.30 14.60 16.80
CA ASP A 8 -11.91 15.02 15.54
C ASP A 8 -11.65 14.01 14.40
N GLN A 9 -10.42 13.48 14.30
CA GLN A 9 -10.10 12.43 13.33
C GLN A 9 -10.81 11.11 13.63
N LYS A 10 -10.96 10.74 14.92
CA LYS A 10 -11.76 9.57 15.31
C LYS A 10 -13.22 9.74 14.93
N ARG A 11 -13.80 10.92 15.15
CA ARG A 11 -15.17 11.23 14.75
C ARG A 11 -15.31 11.20 13.23
N GLN A 12 -14.38 11.81 12.49
CA GLN A 12 -14.37 11.75 11.02
C GLN A 12 -14.29 10.31 10.50
N PHE A 13 -13.47 9.46 11.13
CA PHE A 13 -13.40 8.04 10.80
C PHE A 13 -14.73 7.32 11.02
N GLN A 14 -15.40 7.58 12.14
CA GLN A 14 -16.71 6.98 12.45
C GLN A 14 -17.82 7.44 11.50
N GLU A 15 -17.82 8.71 11.11
CA GLU A 15 -18.87 9.30 10.28
C GLU A 15 -18.66 9.05 8.78
N ASN A 16 -17.41 9.16 8.30
CA ASN A 16 -17.08 9.14 6.86
C ASN A 16 -16.34 7.87 6.43
N GLY A 17 -15.87 7.05 7.37
CA GLY A 17 -15.05 5.86 7.10
C GLY A 17 -13.57 6.15 6.81
N TYR A 18 -13.12 7.41 6.84
CA TYR A 18 -11.72 7.78 6.59
C TYR A 18 -11.34 9.15 7.18
N PHE A 19 -10.04 9.39 7.33
CA PHE A 19 -9.43 10.70 7.54
C PHE A 19 -8.01 10.69 6.94
N VAL A 20 -7.36 11.86 6.85
CA VAL A 20 -6.01 12.00 6.29
C VAL A 20 -5.01 12.32 7.40
N LEU A 21 -3.90 11.58 7.40
CA LEU A 21 -2.68 11.92 8.16
C LEU A 21 -1.62 12.39 7.18
N GLU A 22 -1.35 13.70 7.21
CA GLU A 22 -0.36 14.32 6.33
C GLU A 22 1.06 14.04 6.84
N ASN A 23 1.98 13.77 5.91
CA ASN A 23 3.43 13.70 6.17
C ASN A 23 3.85 12.72 7.28
N VAL A 24 3.18 11.56 7.39
CA VAL A 24 3.56 10.50 8.37
C VAL A 24 4.98 9.98 8.10
N PHE A 25 5.34 9.87 6.82
CA PHE A 25 6.64 9.41 6.36
C PHE A 25 7.33 10.50 5.53
N THR A 26 8.65 10.50 5.56
CA THR A 26 9.48 11.41 4.77
C THR A 26 9.54 10.98 3.30
N ARG A 27 9.86 11.93 2.42
CA ARG A 27 10.08 11.64 0.99
C ARG A 27 11.12 10.54 0.78
N ASP A 28 12.27 10.64 1.44
CA ASP A 28 13.35 9.65 1.31
C ASP A 28 12.93 8.24 1.75
N GLU A 29 12.09 8.11 2.78
CA GLU A 29 11.55 6.81 3.19
C GLU A 29 10.62 6.23 2.13
N MET A 30 9.75 7.08 1.57
CA MET A 30 8.82 6.67 0.52
C MET A 30 9.53 6.33 -0.79
N ASP A 31 10.57 7.09 -1.17
CA ASP A 31 11.36 6.83 -2.38
C ASP A 31 12.10 5.48 -2.29
N ARG A 32 12.67 5.15 -1.12
CA ARG A 32 13.30 3.84 -0.88
C ARG A 32 12.31 2.69 -0.96
N LEU A 33 11.13 2.84 -0.34
CA LEU A 33 10.07 1.84 -0.40
C LEU A 33 9.54 1.66 -1.83
N ALA A 34 9.33 2.77 -2.55
CA ALA A 34 8.85 2.76 -3.92
C ALA A 34 9.80 1.99 -4.84
N ALA A 35 11.11 2.25 -4.78
CA ALA A 35 12.09 1.54 -5.60
C ALA A 35 12.06 0.02 -5.38
N ARG A 36 11.84 -0.44 -4.15
CA ARG A 36 11.67 -1.86 -3.81
C ARG A 36 10.40 -2.42 -4.45
N ILE A 37 9.27 -1.75 -4.25
CA ILE A 37 7.97 -2.16 -4.79
C ILE A 37 7.96 -2.17 -6.32
N GLU A 38 8.61 -1.20 -6.97
CA GLU A 38 8.73 -1.11 -8.44
C GLU A 38 9.50 -2.30 -9.03
N ALA A 39 10.48 -2.85 -8.32
CA ALA A 39 11.16 -4.08 -8.74
C ALA A 39 10.24 -5.31 -8.72
N PHE A 40 9.29 -5.38 -7.78
CA PHE A 40 8.23 -6.41 -7.80
C PHE A 40 7.27 -6.17 -8.96
N GLN A 41 6.85 -4.92 -9.18
CA GLN A 41 5.96 -4.56 -10.27
C GLN A 41 6.54 -4.95 -11.64
N LYS A 42 7.82 -4.62 -11.89
CA LYS A 42 8.48 -4.96 -13.15
C LYS A 42 8.47 -6.47 -13.41
N ARG A 43 8.82 -7.27 -12.39
CA ARG A 43 8.80 -8.74 -12.48
C ARG A 43 7.40 -9.27 -12.75
N HIS A 44 6.39 -8.75 -12.04
CA HIS A 44 5.01 -9.19 -12.21
C HIS A 44 4.47 -8.85 -13.62
N GLN A 45 4.83 -7.69 -14.18
CA GLN A 45 4.50 -7.34 -15.57
C GLN A 45 5.14 -8.30 -16.58
N GLU A 46 6.41 -8.64 -16.41
CA GLU A 46 7.11 -9.61 -17.27
C GLU A 46 6.45 -11.00 -17.19
N GLU A 47 6.10 -11.45 -15.98
CA GLU A 47 5.40 -12.71 -15.73
C GLU A 47 3.99 -12.73 -16.35
N LEU A 48 3.22 -11.64 -16.19
CA LEU A 48 1.90 -11.50 -16.79
C LEU A 48 1.97 -11.54 -18.31
N ALA A 49 2.90 -10.79 -18.92
CA ALA A 49 3.09 -10.77 -20.37
C ALA A 49 3.41 -12.18 -20.90
N ALA A 50 4.26 -12.94 -20.19
CA ALA A 50 4.57 -14.32 -20.54
C ALA A 50 3.37 -15.28 -20.43
N LYS A 51 2.38 -14.95 -19.59
CA LYS A 51 1.15 -15.74 -19.34
C LYS A 51 -0.07 -15.28 -20.17
N GLY A 52 0.13 -14.46 -21.19
CA GLY A 52 -0.97 -13.95 -22.04
C GLY A 52 -1.64 -12.70 -21.50
N GLY A 53 -1.01 -12.00 -20.57
CA GLY A 53 -1.36 -10.64 -20.16
C GLY A 53 -2.40 -10.51 -19.05
N THR A 54 -2.95 -11.61 -18.52
CA THR A 54 -3.98 -11.57 -17.47
C THR A 54 -3.77 -12.65 -16.41
N GLU A 55 -3.97 -12.31 -15.14
CA GLU A 55 -3.98 -13.25 -14.02
C GLU A 55 -4.87 -12.70 -12.90
N GLY A 56 -5.94 -13.41 -12.55
CA GLY A 56 -6.94 -12.90 -11.61
C GLY A 56 -7.57 -11.59 -12.09
N ILE A 57 -7.40 -10.52 -11.32
CA ILE A 57 -7.84 -9.15 -11.66
C ILE A 57 -6.73 -8.28 -12.26
N SER A 58 -5.50 -8.80 -12.36
CA SER A 58 -4.37 -8.11 -12.99
C SER A 58 -4.44 -8.22 -14.51
N ARG A 59 -4.14 -7.11 -15.18
CA ARG A 59 -4.04 -6.95 -16.64
C ARG A 59 -2.75 -6.21 -16.97
N ALA A 60 -1.89 -6.87 -17.75
CA ALA A 60 -0.60 -6.32 -18.15
C ALA A 60 -0.78 -4.97 -18.85
N ASN A 61 0.14 -4.03 -18.60
CA ASN A 61 0.09 -2.66 -19.11
C ASN A 61 -1.15 -1.82 -18.74
N GLU A 62 -2.03 -2.30 -17.85
CA GLU A 62 -3.24 -1.58 -17.43
C GLU A 62 -3.30 -1.42 -15.91
N ILE A 63 -3.50 -2.53 -15.19
CA ILE A 63 -3.59 -2.54 -13.73
C ILE A 63 -3.06 -3.85 -13.18
N THR A 64 -2.28 -3.77 -12.11
CA THR A 64 -1.57 -4.93 -11.56
C THR A 64 -1.63 -4.91 -10.05
N PHE A 65 -1.79 -6.10 -9.49
CA PHE A 65 -1.96 -6.35 -8.07
C PHE A 65 -0.93 -7.39 -7.64
N THR A 66 0.01 -6.99 -6.79
CA THR A 66 1.01 -7.91 -6.22
C THR A 66 0.79 -7.96 -4.72
N ALA A 67 0.36 -9.12 -4.21
CA ALA A 67 0.08 -9.32 -2.79
C ALA A 67 1.31 -9.89 -2.06
N PHE A 68 1.30 -9.75 -0.73
CA PHE A 68 2.28 -10.36 0.18
C PHE A 68 3.74 -9.95 -0.09
N LEU A 69 3.99 -8.68 -0.41
CA LEU A 69 5.35 -8.17 -0.62
C LEU A 69 6.18 -8.20 0.66
N ALA A 70 5.57 -7.92 1.81
CA ALA A 70 6.24 -7.95 3.12
C ALA A 70 6.74 -9.35 3.49
N GLU A 71 6.21 -10.40 2.87
CA GLU A 71 6.63 -11.78 3.04
C GLU A 71 7.83 -12.12 2.16
N ASN A 72 8.07 -11.33 1.11
CA ASN A 72 9.07 -11.57 0.08
C ASN A 72 10.24 -10.57 0.12
N ASP A 73 10.12 -9.46 0.84
CA ASP A 73 11.20 -8.47 0.99
C ASP A 73 11.31 -7.97 2.45
N PRO A 74 12.48 -8.14 3.09
CA PRO A 74 12.67 -7.76 4.49
C PRO A 74 12.63 -6.25 4.75
N GLU A 75 12.95 -5.41 3.76
CA GLU A 75 12.84 -3.95 3.91
C GLU A 75 11.39 -3.49 3.79
N ILE A 76 10.61 -4.09 2.87
CA ILE A 76 9.16 -3.86 2.82
C ILE A 76 8.52 -4.32 4.13
N ARG A 77 8.90 -5.51 4.64
CA ARG A 77 8.47 -5.99 5.96
C ARG A 77 8.79 -4.99 7.05
N ALA A 78 10.04 -4.56 7.14
CA ALA A 78 10.49 -3.62 8.15
C ALA A 78 9.69 -2.32 8.10
N PHE A 79 9.33 -1.83 6.90
CA PHE A 79 8.50 -0.64 6.72
C PHE A 79 7.07 -0.83 7.22
N VAL A 80 6.39 -1.92 6.81
CA VAL A 80 4.97 -2.14 7.18
C VAL A 80 4.78 -2.55 8.65
N THR A 81 5.84 -3.01 9.31
CA THR A 81 5.83 -3.33 10.75
C THR A 81 6.34 -2.19 11.63
N ARG A 82 6.45 -0.97 11.08
CA ARG A 82 6.95 0.19 11.83
C ARG A 82 6.01 0.61 12.98
N PRO A 83 6.55 1.23 14.05
CA PRO A 83 5.76 1.73 15.18
C PRO A 83 4.64 2.70 14.79
N GLU A 84 4.77 3.46 13.70
CA GLU A 84 3.72 4.34 13.21
C GLU A 84 2.45 3.58 12.83
N PHE A 85 2.56 2.45 12.09
CA PHE A 85 1.41 1.62 11.74
C PHE A 85 0.81 0.95 12.97
N ALA A 86 1.64 0.43 13.88
CA ALA A 86 1.16 -0.16 15.14
C ALA A 86 0.36 0.88 15.95
N ALA A 87 0.87 2.11 16.09
CA ALA A 87 0.18 3.15 16.84
C ALA A 87 -1.12 3.60 16.19
N ILE A 88 -1.17 3.74 14.86
CA ILE A 88 -2.39 4.08 14.12
C ILE A 88 -3.44 2.98 14.31
N SER A 89 -3.06 1.72 14.04
CA SER A 89 -3.96 0.57 14.16
C SER A 89 -4.48 0.42 15.58
N THR A 90 -3.62 0.54 16.60
CA THR A 90 -4.03 0.42 18.01
C THR A 90 -4.97 1.54 18.44
N GLN A 91 -4.75 2.78 17.99
CA GLN A 91 -5.63 3.90 18.33
C GLN A 91 -7.02 3.81 17.67
N LEU A 92 -7.13 3.15 16.51
CA LEU A 92 -8.39 3.01 15.76
C LEU A 92 -9.15 1.72 16.07
N LEU A 93 -8.43 0.60 16.19
CA LEU A 93 -9.01 -0.74 16.25
C LEU A 93 -8.84 -1.41 17.62
N GLY A 94 -7.96 -0.89 18.47
CA GLY A 94 -7.61 -1.48 19.76
C GLY A 94 -6.30 -2.30 19.72
N PRO A 95 -5.88 -2.87 20.85
CA PRO A 95 -4.55 -3.46 21.01
C PRO A 95 -4.36 -4.81 20.30
N ASP A 96 -5.45 -5.48 19.91
CA ASP A 96 -5.42 -6.81 19.30
C ASP A 96 -5.58 -6.70 17.78
N VAL A 97 -4.48 -6.39 17.10
CA VAL A 97 -4.42 -6.15 15.64
C VAL A 97 -3.25 -6.89 15.03
N ASP A 98 -3.41 -7.34 13.79
CA ASP A 98 -2.35 -8.03 13.03
C ASP A 98 -2.30 -7.53 11.58
N LEU A 99 -1.12 -7.64 10.96
CA LEU A 99 -0.94 -7.40 9.54
C LEU A 99 -1.49 -8.60 8.75
N TYR A 100 -2.78 -8.53 8.41
CA TYR A 100 -3.44 -9.60 7.65
C TYR A 100 -3.14 -9.57 6.15
N TRP A 101 -3.06 -8.37 5.55
CA TRP A 101 -2.94 -8.22 4.10
C TRP A 101 -2.06 -7.03 3.74
N ASN A 102 -1.14 -7.23 2.80
CA ASN A 102 -0.35 -6.16 2.19
C ASN A 102 -0.28 -6.39 0.67
N GLN A 103 -0.37 -5.31 -0.10
CA GLN A 103 -0.43 -5.37 -1.56
C GLN A 103 0.02 -4.05 -2.17
N SER A 104 0.75 -4.12 -3.28
CA SER A 104 0.93 -3.00 -4.19
C SER A 104 -0.10 -3.04 -5.31
N VAL A 105 -0.62 -1.88 -5.68
CA VAL A 105 -1.50 -1.69 -6.84
C VAL A 105 -0.87 -0.66 -7.76
N PHE A 106 -0.53 -1.07 -8.98
CA PHE A 106 -0.06 -0.15 -10.01
C PHE A 106 -1.14 0.01 -11.07
N LYS A 107 -1.49 1.26 -11.35
CA LYS A 107 -2.31 1.66 -12.50
C LYS A 107 -1.38 2.30 -13.51
N MET A 108 -1.27 1.71 -14.67
CA MET A 108 -0.48 2.27 -15.76
C MET A 108 -1.23 3.46 -16.37
N PRO A 109 -0.50 4.41 -16.98
CA PRO A 109 -1.13 5.41 -17.82
C PRO A 109 -2.06 4.75 -18.85
N GLU A 110 -3.20 5.37 -19.14
CA GLU A 110 -4.12 4.96 -20.21
C GLU A 110 -4.86 3.61 -20.04
N GLY A 111 -4.89 3.05 -18.83
CA GLY A 111 -5.76 1.88 -18.58
C GLY A 111 -7.24 2.23 -18.77
N GLU A 112 -7.90 1.60 -19.75
CA GLU A 112 -9.14 2.00 -20.46
C GLU A 112 -10.18 2.83 -19.66
N ARG A 113 -9.93 4.13 -19.40
CA ARG A 113 -10.95 5.16 -19.12
C ARG A 113 -10.39 6.58 -19.00
N GLU A 114 -11.20 7.53 -19.46
CA GLU A 114 -10.78 8.91 -19.79
C GLU A 114 -10.32 9.81 -18.63
N PHE A 115 -9.26 10.56 -18.93
CA PHE A 115 -8.91 11.86 -18.35
C PHE A 115 -7.94 12.59 -19.32
N PRO A 116 -8.15 13.84 -19.78
CA PRO A 116 -9.39 14.63 -19.92
C PRO A 116 -10.13 14.39 -21.25
#